data_AF-A0A314ZB24-F1
#
_entry.id   AF-A0A314ZB24-F1
#
_cell.length_a   1.000
_cell.length_b   1.000
_cell.length_c   1.000
_cell.angle_alpha   90.00
_cell.angle_beta   90.00
_cell.angle_gamma   90.00
#
_symmetry.space_group_name_H-M   'P 1'
#
loop_
_entity.id
_entity.type
_entity.pdbx_description
1 polymer ?
#
loop_
_entity_poly.entity_id
_entity_poly.type
_entity_poly.pdbx_seq_one_letter_code
_entity_poly.pdbx_strand_id
1 'polypeptide(L)'
;MSNKYNATERLAKLLMLAGVTKLPMHLINRLKWDLGLPHNIVGTLLADFPDYFEACEVGDAVTGKVEIALGLVCWRKELAFSQLERRPIMGCAPNAKLSKHIGFPMNFPKGFDLEKRVKDWVEEWQALPYISPYENATHLSPNSDQAEKWMWQCFMRFFGL
;
A
#
# COMPACT_ATOMS: atom_id res chain seq x y z
N MET A 1 1.83 7.10 20.83
CA MET A 1 1.93 5.76 20.23
C MET A 1 3.39 5.51 19.88
N SER A 2 3.96 4.39 20.34
CA SER A 2 5.40 4.12 20.27
C SER A 2 5.88 4.11 18.81
N ASN A 3 6.93 4.87 18.47
CA ASN A 3 7.46 5.02 17.10
C ASN A 3 7.66 3.67 16.38
N LYS A 4 8.01 2.64 17.15
CA LYS A 4 8.17 1.25 16.70
C LYS A 4 6.91 0.66 16.06
N TYR A 5 5.73 0.87 16.64
CA TYR A 5 4.47 0.30 16.13
C TYR A 5 4.14 0.87 14.74
N ASN A 6 4.33 2.18 14.55
CA ASN A 6 4.13 2.80 13.24
C ASN A 6 5.11 2.29 12.18
N ALA A 7 6.37 2.06 12.57
CA ALA A 7 7.38 1.48 11.67
C ALA A 7 7.04 0.03 11.29
N THR A 8 6.59 -0.79 12.25
CA THR A 8 6.08 -2.16 12.03
C THR A 8 4.90 -2.16 11.05
N GLU A 9 3.92 -1.28 11.25
CA GLU A 9 2.77 -1.19 10.34
C GLU A 9 3.18 -0.79 8.92
N ARG A 10 4.12 0.16 8.77
CA ARG A 10 4.61 0.59 7.45
C ARG A 10 5.33 -0.55 6.73
N LEU A 11 6.17 -1.30 7.43
CA LEU A 11 6.87 -2.45 6.89
C LEU A 11 5.90 -3.56 6.48
N ALA A 12 4.92 -3.89 7.33
CA ALA A 12 3.89 -4.88 7.01
C ALA A 12 3.08 -4.45 5.78
N LYS A 13 2.64 -3.19 5.73
CA LYS A 13 1.92 -2.63 4.56
C LYS A 13 2.75 -2.68 3.28
N LEU A 14 4.06 -2.45 3.35
CA LEU A 14 4.96 -2.56 2.20
C LEU A 14 5.02 -3.99 1.67
N LEU A 15 5.23 -4.97 2.55
CA LEU A 15 5.26 -6.38 2.16
C LEU A 15 3.92 -6.81 1.52
N MET A 16 2.81 -6.37 2.10
CA MET A 16 1.48 -6.62 1.56
C MET A 16 1.26 -5.97 0.18
N LEU A 17 1.71 -4.72 -0.02
CA LEU A 17 1.60 -4.01 -1.30
C LEU A 17 2.46 -4.63 -2.40
N ALA A 18 3.69 -5.00 -2.06
CA ALA A 18 4.61 -5.63 -3.01
C ALA A 18 4.18 -7.07 -3.37
N GLY A 19 3.18 -7.64 -2.67
CA GLY A 19 2.78 -9.03 -2.83
C GLY A 19 3.88 -10.03 -2.46
N VAL A 20 4.94 -9.57 -1.79
CA VAL A 20 6.07 -10.39 -1.37
C VAL A 20 5.91 -10.73 0.10
N THR A 21 5.95 -12.03 0.40
CA THR A 21 5.91 -12.51 1.78
C THR A 21 7.27 -12.40 2.47
N LYS A 22 8.36 -12.27 1.71
CA LYS A 22 9.74 -12.25 2.22
C LYS A 22 10.53 -11.16 1.53
N LEU A 23 11.29 -10.38 2.30
CA LEU A 23 12.16 -9.33 1.77
C LEU A 23 13.58 -9.49 2.34
N PRO A 24 14.62 -9.61 1.49
CA PRO A 24 16.00 -9.70 1.94
C PRO A 24 16.41 -8.53 2.85
N MET A 25 17.23 -8.83 3.87
CA MET A 25 17.68 -7.84 4.84
C MET A 25 18.46 -6.67 4.20
N HIS A 26 19.15 -6.91 3.08
CA HIS A 26 19.85 -5.84 2.37
C HIS A 26 18.89 -4.77 1.81
N LEU A 27 17.68 -5.15 1.35
CA LEU A 27 16.66 -4.20 0.89
C LEU A 27 16.02 -3.47 2.06
N ILE A 28 15.73 -4.19 3.14
CA ILE A 28 15.19 -3.59 4.37
C ILE A 28 16.16 -2.55 4.93
N ASN A 29 17.46 -2.82 4.90
CA ASN A 29 18.48 -1.86 5.34
C ASN A 29 18.55 -0.60 4.47
N ARG A 30 18.23 -0.70 3.17
CA ARG A 30 18.11 0.48 2.29
C ARG A 30 16.88 1.31 2.63
N LEU A 31 15.74 0.64 2.85
CA LEU A 31 14.45 1.26 3.16
C LEU A 31 14.28 1.64 4.64
N LYS A 32 15.26 1.34 5.50
CA LYS A 32 15.14 1.51 6.95
C LYS A 32 14.78 2.95 7.34
N TRP A 33 15.33 3.93 6.62
CA TRP A 33 15.10 5.34 6.89
C TRP A 33 13.73 5.79 6.40
N ASP A 34 13.31 5.32 5.23
CA ASP A 34 12.00 5.63 4.65
C ASP A 34 10.86 5.07 5.52
N LEU A 35 11.07 3.88 6.11
CA LEU A 35 10.08 3.21 6.96
C LEU A 35 10.14 3.67 8.43
N GLY A 36 11.21 4.35 8.85
CA GLY A 36 11.42 4.74 10.25
C GLY A 36 11.80 3.56 11.16
N LEU A 37 12.49 2.55 10.62
CA LEU A 37 12.85 1.34 11.35
C LEU A 37 14.02 1.59 12.34
N PRO A 38 14.03 0.90 13.49
CA PRO A 38 15.12 0.99 14.46
C PRO A 38 16.43 0.42 13.87
N HIS A 39 17.56 0.88 14.42
CA HIS A 39 18.87 0.51 13.88
C HIS A 39 19.18 -1.00 14.03
N ASN A 40 18.61 -1.66 15.05
CA ASN A 40 18.72 -3.09 15.28
C ASN A 40 17.38 -3.80 14.98
N ILE A 41 17.07 -3.98 13.70
CA ILE A 41 15.81 -4.58 13.24
C ILE A 41 15.64 -6.00 13.78
N VAL A 42 16.66 -6.85 13.64
CA VAL A 42 16.58 -8.26 14.05
C VAL A 42 16.40 -8.39 15.57
N GLY A 43 17.19 -7.65 16.36
CA GLY A 43 17.14 -7.79 17.82
C GLY A 43 15.95 -7.10 18.48
N THR A 44 15.41 -6.03 17.89
CA THR A 44 14.30 -5.27 18.51
C THR A 44 12.96 -5.54 17.84
N LEU A 45 12.88 -5.52 16.50
CA LEU A 45 11.61 -5.67 15.79
C LEU A 45 11.06 -7.10 15.90
N LEU A 46 11.90 -8.12 15.74
CA LEU A 46 11.46 -9.51 15.84
C LEU A 46 11.09 -9.91 17.27
N ALA A 47 11.84 -9.40 18.26
CA ALA A 47 11.56 -9.67 19.67
C ALA A 47 10.26 -8.97 20.13
N ASP A 48 10.03 -7.74 19.67
CA ASP A 48 8.85 -6.96 20.03
C ASP A 48 7.59 -7.43 19.26
N PHE A 49 7.75 -7.99 18.05
CA PHE A 49 6.63 -8.37 17.15
C PHE A 49 6.80 -9.76 16.48
N PRO A 50 6.94 -10.84 17.26
CA PRO A 50 7.12 -12.19 16.71
C PRO A 50 5.90 -12.69 15.91
N ASP A 51 4.70 -12.20 16.25
CA ASP A 51 3.46 -12.57 15.55
C ASP A 51 3.32 -11.93 14.16
N TYR A 52 4.11 -10.89 13.88
CA TYR A 52 4.06 -10.16 12.62
C TYR A 52 5.17 -10.61 11.67
N PHE A 53 6.39 -10.78 12.18
CA PHE A 53 7.57 -11.00 11.36
C PHE A 53 8.38 -12.21 11.81
N GLU A 54 8.93 -12.91 10.83
CA GLU A 54 9.89 -13.99 11.03
C GLU A 54 11.19 -13.68 10.29
N ALA A 55 12.32 -14.14 10.83
CA ALA A 55 13.56 -14.19 10.06
C ALA A 55 13.59 -15.52 9.30
N CYS A 56 13.74 -15.45 7.98
CA CYS A 56 13.86 -16.60 7.11
C CYS A 56 15.18 -16.53 6.34
N GLU A 57 15.77 -17.68 6.08
CA GLU A 57 16.86 -17.77 5.12
C GLU A 57 16.29 -17.83 3.70
N VAL A 58 16.80 -16.97 2.83
CA VAL A 58 16.46 -16.95 1.40
C VAL A 58 17.76 -17.16 0.64
N GLY A 59 17.78 -18.22 -0.17
CA GLY A 59 18.85 -18.43 -1.13
C GLY A 59 18.70 -17.44 -2.28
N ASP A 60 19.73 -16.63 -2.52
CA ASP A 60 19.81 -15.84 -3.73
C ASP A 60 20.03 -16.79 -4.91
N ALA A 61 19.04 -16.88 -5.79
CA ALA A 61 19.05 -17.75 -6.97
C ALA A 61 20.20 -17.41 -7.94
N VAL A 62 20.76 -16.19 -7.85
CA VAL A 62 21.82 -15.70 -8.74
C VAL A 62 23.21 -15.95 -8.15
N THR A 63 23.41 -15.68 -6.86
CA THR A 63 24.74 -15.79 -6.22
C THR A 63 24.95 -17.07 -5.43
N GLY A 64 23.88 -17.85 -5.19
CA GLY A 64 23.92 -19.07 -4.36
C GLY A 64 24.21 -18.78 -2.87
N LYS A 65 24.23 -17.50 -2.47
CA LYS A 65 24.43 -17.11 -1.08
C LYS A 65 23.12 -17.19 -0.32
N VAL A 66 23.19 -17.72 0.90
CA VAL A 66 22.08 -17.69 1.84
C VAL A 66 22.09 -16.33 2.52
N GLU A 67 21.05 -15.53 2.28
CA GLU A 67 20.84 -14.26 2.96
C GLU A 67 19.66 -14.36 3.92
N ILE A 68 19.75 -13.63 5.03
CA ILE A 68 18.62 -13.48 5.94
C ILE A 68 17.62 -12.53 5.27
N ALA A 69 16.35 -12.91 5.28
CA ALA A 69 15.22 -12.12 4.84
C ALA A 69 14.21 -12.00 5.98
N LEU A 70 13.45 -10.92 5.98
CA LEU A 70 12.30 -10.77 6.87
C LEU A 70 11.05 -11.24 6.14
N GLY A 71 10.39 -12.24 6.72
CA GLY A 71 9.09 -12.75 6.31
C GLY A 71 7.96 -12.08 7.06
N LEU A 72 6.83 -11.86 6.39
CA LEU A 72 5.54 -11.53 7.03
C LEU A 72 4.83 -12.83 7.40
N VAL A 73 4.63 -13.07 8.70
CA VAL A 73 4.01 -14.29 9.23
C VAL A 73 2.49 -14.25 9.05
N CYS A 74 1.86 -13.15 9.47
CA CYS A 74 0.41 -13.02 9.48
C CYS A 74 -0.04 -11.79 8.69
N TRP A 75 -0.82 -12.04 7.64
CA TRP A 75 -1.47 -10.97 6.89
C TRP A 75 -2.69 -10.46 7.66
N ARG A 76 -2.55 -9.32 8.33
CA ARG A 76 -3.67 -8.68 9.05
C ARG A 76 -4.49 -7.81 8.12
N LYS A 77 -5.75 -8.21 7.89
CA LYS A 77 -6.73 -7.45 7.10
C LYS A 77 -6.96 -6.03 7.63
N GLU A 78 -6.76 -5.82 8.93
CA GLU A 78 -6.85 -4.51 9.58
C GLU A 78 -5.85 -3.47 9.01
N LEU A 79 -4.69 -3.93 8.54
CA LEU A 79 -3.68 -3.11 7.88
C LEU A 79 -4.01 -2.89 6.39
N ALA A 80 -4.81 -3.78 5.81
CA ALA A 80 -5.24 -3.77 4.42
C ALA A 80 -6.40 -2.78 4.14
N PHE A 81 -6.91 -2.09 5.15
CA PHE A 81 -7.86 -1.01 4.92
C PHE A 81 -7.13 0.21 4.37
N SER A 82 -7.54 0.65 3.18
CA SER A 82 -7.04 1.88 2.59
C SER A 82 -7.58 3.09 3.37
N GLN A 83 -6.85 4.21 3.34
CA GLN A 83 -7.35 5.45 3.94
C GLN A 83 -8.65 5.93 3.26
N LEU A 84 -8.84 5.55 1.99
CA LEU A 84 -10.03 5.85 1.21
C LEU A 84 -11.27 5.06 1.69
N GLU A 85 -11.09 3.81 2.12
CA GLU A 85 -12.14 3.01 2.77
C GLU A 85 -12.47 3.49 4.19
N ARG A 86 -11.51 4.12 4.87
CA ARG A 86 -11.67 4.66 6.23
C ARG A 86 -12.28 6.06 6.27
N ARG A 87 -12.38 6.77 5.15
CA ARG A 87 -13.08 8.06 5.13
C ARG A 87 -14.56 7.81 5.39
N PRO A 88 -15.20 8.46 6.39
CA PRO A 88 -16.64 8.54 6.38
C PRO A 88 -17.00 9.24 5.08
N ILE A 89 -18.02 8.72 4.40
CA ILE A 89 -18.58 9.25 3.15
C ILE A 89 -19.11 10.67 3.45
N MET A 90 -18.21 11.65 3.55
CA MET A 90 -18.52 13.01 3.93
C MET A 90 -18.99 13.71 2.65
N GLY A 91 -20.18 13.35 2.17
CA GLY A 91 -20.79 14.00 1.01
C GLY A 91 -21.93 13.26 0.32
N CYS A 92 -22.06 11.95 0.45
CA CYS A 92 -23.11 11.19 -0.24
C CYS A 92 -24.03 10.45 0.74
N ALA A 93 -25.33 10.72 0.58
CA ALA A 93 -26.50 10.36 1.38
C ALA A 93 -26.48 9.06 2.24
N PRO A 94 -27.28 8.99 3.33
CA PRO A 94 -27.26 7.90 4.32
C PRO A 94 -27.69 6.52 3.80
N ASN A 95 -28.15 6.43 2.54
CA ASN A 95 -28.74 5.24 1.93
C ASN A 95 -27.96 4.74 0.69
N ALA A 96 -26.75 5.25 0.44
CA ALA A 96 -25.90 4.71 -0.62
C ALA A 96 -25.33 3.35 -0.18
N LYS A 97 -25.95 2.26 -0.66
CA LYS A 97 -25.36 0.90 -0.69
C LYS A 97 -23.87 1.04 -0.96
N LEU A 98 -23.01 0.77 0.03
CA LEU A 98 -21.54 0.70 -0.01
C LEU A 98 -20.98 0.89 -1.43
N SER A 99 -21.03 2.11 -1.95
CA SER A 99 -21.01 2.28 -3.39
C SER A 99 -19.57 2.14 -3.83
N LYS A 100 -19.34 1.19 -4.73
CA LYS A 100 -18.06 0.72 -5.30
C LYS A 100 -17.22 1.80 -6.01
N HIS A 101 -17.51 3.08 -5.79
CA HIS A 101 -16.96 4.24 -6.48
C HIS A 101 -16.33 5.16 -5.43
N ILE A 102 -15.09 4.84 -5.05
CA ILE A 102 -14.29 5.72 -4.18
C ILE A 102 -13.40 6.58 -5.08
N GLY A 103 -13.73 7.87 -5.18
CA GLY A 103 -12.98 8.87 -5.94
C GLY A 103 -11.83 9.47 -5.14
N PHE A 104 -10.80 9.93 -5.86
CA PHE A 104 -9.67 10.62 -5.25
C PHE A 104 -9.95 12.10 -5.03
N PRO A 105 -9.46 12.72 -3.94
CA PRO A 105 -9.57 14.15 -3.76
C PRO A 105 -8.71 14.88 -4.82
N MET A 106 -9.36 15.57 -5.76
CA MET A 106 -8.66 16.39 -6.75
C MET A 106 -8.80 17.86 -6.39
N ASN A 107 -7.73 18.43 -5.83
CA ASN A 107 -7.66 19.85 -5.52
C ASN A 107 -6.92 20.58 -6.64
N PHE A 108 -7.68 21.18 -7.56
CA PHE A 108 -7.09 22.04 -8.59
C PHE A 108 -6.86 23.45 -8.05
N PRO A 109 -5.74 24.12 -8.38
CA PRO A 109 -5.52 25.50 -7.99
C PRO A 109 -6.56 26.41 -8.63
N LYS A 110 -6.92 27.50 -7.93
CA LYS A 110 -7.90 28.48 -8.43
C LYS A 110 -7.44 29.05 -9.77
N GLY A 111 -8.31 29.01 -10.78
CA GLY A 111 -8.03 29.49 -12.14
C GLY A 111 -7.51 28.42 -13.10
N PHE A 112 -7.36 27.17 -12.65
CA PHE A 112 -7.08 26.05 -13.53
C PHE A 112 -8.37 25.56 -14.17
N ASP A 113 -8.56 25.90 -15.45
CA ASP A 113 -9.69 25.43 -16.24
C ASP A 113 -9.27 24.18 -16.99
N LEU A 114 -9.83 23.03 -16.58
CA LEU A 114 -9.65 21.78 -17.30
C LEU A 114 -10.47 21.85 -18.59
N GLU A 115 -9.84 21.51 -19.71
CA GLU A 115 -10.60 21.29 -20.94
C GLU A 115 -11.73 20.28 -20.64
N LYS A 116 -12.95 20.59 -21.10
CA LYS A 116 -14.15 19.79 -20.81
C LYS A 116 -13.93 18.28 -21.02
N ARG A 117 -13.20 17.92 -22.08
CA ARG A 117 -12.84 16.53 -22.39
C ARG A 117 -12.02 15.85 -21.29
N VAL A 118 -11.06 16.56 -20.69
CA VAL A 118 -10.22 16.05 -19.61
C VAL A 118 -11.04 15.89 -18.34
N LYS A 119 -11.94 16.83 -18.06
CA LYS A 119 -12.85 16.73 -16.93
C LYS A 119 -13.78 15.51 -17.05
N ASP A 120 -14.40 15.33 -18.22
CA ASP A 120 -15.28 14.20 -18.49
C ASP A 120 -14.51 12.86 -18.35
N TRP A 121 -13.29 12.77 -18.90
CA TRP A 121 -12.42 11.60 -18.73
C TRP A 121 -12.07 11.32 -17.26
N VAL A 122 -11.75 12.36 -16.48
CA VAL A 122 -11.45 12.24 -15.05
C VAL A 122 -12.67 11.72 -14.28
N GLU A 123 -13.88 12.21 -14.60
CA GLU A 123 -15.11 11.75 -13.96
C GLU A 123 -15.41 10.28 -14.29
N GLU A 124 -15.25 9.86 -15.55
CA GLU A 124 -15.38 8.46 -15.97
C GLU A 124 -14.35 7.56 -15.28
N TRP A 125 -13.10 8.01 -15.20
CA TRP A 125 -12.03 7.31 -14.50
C TRP A 125 -12.30 7.19 -12.99
N GLN A 126 -12.81 8.25 -12.36
CA GLN A 126 -13.25 8.21 -10.96
C GLN A 126 -14.44 7.29 -10.73
N ALA A 127 -15.32 7.14 -11.73
CA ALA A 127 -16.47 6.23 -11.68
C ALA A 127 -16.10 4.74 -11.84
N LEU A 128 -14.85 4.40 -12.19
CA LEU A 128 -14.43 2.99 -12.24
C LEU A 128 -14.56 2.29 -10.87
N PRO A 129 -14.80 0.96 -10.82
CA PRO A 129 -14.80 0.20 -9.59
C PRO A 129 -13.54 0.41 -8.74
N TYR A 130 -13.72 0.58 -7.44
CA TYR A 130 -12.61 0.57 -6.49
C TYR A 130 -12.14 -0.87 -6.25
N ILE A 131 -10.83 -1.08 -6.32
CA ILE A 131 -10.13 -2.33 -6.00
C ILE A 131 -9.13 -1.99 -4.89
N SER A 132 -9.00 -2.81 -3.85
CA SER A 132 -8.06 -2.44 -2.79
C SER A 132 -6.61 -2.54 -3.28
N PRO A 133 -5.70 -1.62 -2.90
CA PRO A 133 -4.26 -1.76 -3.16
C PRO A 133 -3.64 -3.06 -2.68
N TYR A 134 -4.30 -3.71 -1.71
CA TYR A 134 -3.85 -4.97 -1.11
C TYR A 134 -4.52 -6.20 -1.75
N GLU A 135 -5.43 -6.00 -2.71
CA GLU A 135 -6.04 -7.09 -3.47
C GLU A 135 -5.22 -7.43 -4.71
N ASN A 136 -5.33 -8.68 -5.15
CA ASN A 136 -4.60 -9.16 -6.30
C ASN A 136 -5.21 -8.61 -7.61
N ALA A 137 -4.53 -7.62 -8.20
CA ALA A 137 -4.91 -6.96 -9.45
C ALA A 137 -4.25 -7.56 -10.70
N THR A 138 -3.60 -8.73 -10.62
CA THR A 138 -2.93 -9.36 -11.77
C THR A 138 -3.88 -9.73 -12.92
N HIS A 139 -5.19 -9.73 -12.68
CA HIS A 139 -6.21 -9.98 -13.69
C HIS A 139 -6.52 -8.75 -14.56
N LEU A 140 -6.03 -7.57 -14.18
CA LEU A 140 -6.23 -6.34 -14.94
C LEU A 140 -5.26 -6.26 -16.13
N SER A 141 -5.75 -5.75 -17.26
CA SER A 141 -4.89 -5.39 -18.39
C SER A 141 -3.98 -4.22 -18.00
N PRO A 142 -2.66 -4.30 -18.20
CA PRO A 142 -1.71 -3.24 -17.84
C PRO A 142 -2.04 -1.87 -18.46
N ASN A 143 -2.69 -1.85 -19.63
CA ASN A 143 -3.05 -0.63 -20.37
C ASN A 143 -4.51 -0.22 -20.16
N SER A 144 -5.16 -0.71 -19.10
CA SER A 144 -6.54 -0.33 -18.78
C SER A 144 -6.57 0.83 -17.78
N ASP A 145 -7.56 1.72 -17.93
CA ASP A 145 -7.84 2.78 -16.96
C ASP A 145 -8.02 2.24 -15.53
N GLN A 146 -8.51 1.00 -15.40
CA GLN A 146 -8.64 0.29 -14.13
C GLN A 146 -7.28 -0.07 -13.50
N ALA A 147 -6.31 -0.51 -14.31
CA ALA A 147 -4.95 -0.78 -13.85
C ALA A 147 -4.24 0.51 -13.47
N GLU A 148 -4.43 1.59 -14.25
CA GLU A 148 -3.95 2.91 -13.87
C GLU A 148 -4.54 3.35 -12.53
N LYS A 149 -5.86 3.25 -12.38
CA LYS A 149 -6.54 3.58 -11.12
C LYS A 149 -5.98 2.80 -9.94
N TRP A 150 -5.79 1.49 -10.08
CA TRP A 150 -5.21 0.67 -9.03
C TRP A 150 -3.77 1.08 -8.70
N MET A 151 -2.94 1.39 -9.71
CA MET A 151 -1.58 1.87 -9.52
C MET A 151 -1.55 3.21 -8.75
N TRP A 152 -2.44 4.14 -9.09
CA TRP A 152 -2.59 5.40 -8.34
C TRP A 152 -2.99 5.16 -6.88
N GLN A 153 -3.85 4.19 -6.61
CA GLN A 153 -4.23 3.83 -5.23
C GLN A 153 -3.03 3.25 -4.45
N CYS A 154 -2.24 2.39 -5.08
CA CYS A 154 -0.99 1.88 -4.50
C CYS A 154 0.01 3.00 -4.22
N PHE A 155 0.19 3.93 -5.17
CA PHE A 155 1.08 5.08 -5.03
C PHE A 155 0.65 5.99 -3.88
N MET A 156 -0.61 6.45 -3.87
CA MET A 156 -1.11 7.31 -2.79
C MET A 156 -1.02 6.61 -1.43
N ARG A 157 -1.24 5.29 -1.38
CA ARG A 157 -1.08 4.53 -0.14
C ARG A 157 0.36 4.48 0.34
N PHE A 158 1.32 4.27 -0.56
CA PHE A 158 2.73 4.20 -0.19
C PHE A 158 3.29 5.56 0.24
N PHE A 159 2.95 6.63 -0.48
CA PHE A 159 3.44 7.99 -0.22
C PHE A 159 2.60 8.78 0.79
N GLY A 160 1.42 8.28 1.17
CA GLY A 160 0.55 8.92 2.15
C GLY A 160 -0.12 10.21 1.67
N LEU A 161 -0.37 10.33 0.37
CA LEU A 161 -1.07 11.46 -0.28
C LEU A 161 -2.59 11.27 -0.27
#